data_AF-A0A512M3K2-F1
#
_entry.id   AF-A0A512M3K2-F1
#
_cell.length_a   1.000
_cell.length_b   1.000
_cell.length_c   1.000
_cell.angle_alpha   90.00
_cell.angle_beta   90.00
_cell.angle_gamma   90.00
#
_symmetry.space_group_name_H-M   'P 1'
#
loop_
_entity.id
_entity.type
_entity.pdbx_description
1 polymer ?
#
loop_
_entity_poly.entity_id
_entity_poly.type
_entity_poly.pdbx_seq_one_letter_code
_entity_poly.pdbx_strand_id
1 'polypeptide(L)'
;MLLKPASCSTVILLPALCLVLGGMGLAQSLPKVSASGASAASQGKTTTVASNTKAPSTPAAPAVNVPRINTPTMPRMGYAKYPWKTDIVATVFWVGEAPAENNPTPNDKSSWDTEWVKNFGGYDDPDPTKRGTNFCPLAFTPGLNPFYIALPYNDCLDYNSHKDEASRVIPWFKQKFTRSGRSVVHGQWLAIRYGNRVCYAQWEDCGPFLTDDHEYVFGNARPKNTSNNGAGIDISPAVRDYLGLRSGGRCDWRFVDVTEVTAGPWRNLGANNPFVRAQQQQKVRDTQSTMDRLQELRRLRDEYFKQNSGGR
;
A
#
# COMPACT_ATOMS: atom_id res chain seq x y z
N MET A 1 66.59 13.85 -28.15
CA MET A 1 65.72 13.82 -29.35
C MET A 1 64.27 13.78 -28.87
N LEU A 2 63.65 14.95 -28.73
CA LEU A 2 62.25 15.11 -28.34
C LEU A 2 61.66 16.28 -29.15
N LEU A 3 60.40 16.12 -29.55
CA LEU A 3 59.68 16.92 -30.54
C LEU A 3 59.26 18.32 -30.04
N LYS A 4 59.03 19.19 -31.05
CA LYS A 4 58.52 20.59 -31.02
C LYS A 4 57.24 20.79 -30.19
N PRO A 5 57.02 22.02 -29.65
CA PRO A 5 55.72 22.44 -29.13
C PRO A 5 54.82 23.08 -30.20
N ALA A 6 53.51 22.95 -29.99
CA ALA A 6 52.42 23.42 -30.83
C ALA A 6 51.94 24.84 -30.45
N SER A 7 51.29 25.48 -31.42
CA SER A 7 50.90 26.89 -31.52
C SER A 7 49.68 27.28 -30.68
N CYS A 8 49.75 28.48 -30.09
CA CYS A 8 48.63 29.31 -29.66
C CYS A 8 47.68 29.64 -30.82
N SER A 9 46.38 29.74 -30.52
CA SER A 9 45.46 30.62 -31.24
C SER A 9 44.33 31.06 -30.31
N THR A 10 44.37 32.36 -30.00
CA THR A 10 43.43 33.14 -29.20
C THR A 10 42.18 33.43 -30.03
N VAL A 11 40.99 33.15 -29.48
CA VAL A 11 39.71 33.61 -30.05
C VAL A 11 39.23 34.83 -29.27
N ILE A 12 39.02 35.91 -30.00
CA ILE A 12 38.64 37.25 -29.51
C ILE A 12 37.12 37.32 -29.35
N LEU A 13 36.69 37.80 -28.18
CA LEU A 13 35.32 38.20 -27.85
C LEU A 13 34.99 39.56 -28.50
N LEU A 14 33.78 39.70 -29.04
CA LEU A 14 33.18 40.99 -29.40
C LEU A 14 31.72 41.01 -28.91
N PRO A 15 31.28 42.04 -28.17
CA PRO A 15 29.92 42.14 -27.64
C PRO A 15 29.00 42.87 -28.62
N ALA A 16 27.78 42.37 -28.80
CA ALA A 16 26.71 43.08 -29.50
C ALA A 16 25.69 43.61 -28.48
N LEU A 17 25.68 44.93 -28.36
CA LEU A 17 24.72 45.74 -27.63
C LEU A 17 23.75 46.35 -28.67
N CYS A 18 22.43 46.14 -28.54
CA CYS A 18 21.44 46.99 -29.20
C CYS A 18 20.13 47.07 -28.39
N LEU A 19 20.02 48.22 -27.72
CA LEU A 19 18.88 49.09 -27.43
C LEU A 19 17.42 48.59 -27.43
N VAL A 20 16.77 49.00 -26.34
CA VAL A 20 15.36 48.93 -25.96
C VAL A 20 14.55 50.08 -26.57
N LEU A 21 13.35 49.76 -27.08
CA LEU A 21 12.13 50.59 -27.13
C LEU A 21 10.98 49.59 -26.91
N GLY A 22 10.12 49.65 -25.89
CA GLY A 22 9.27 50.78 -25.50
C GLY A 22 7.83 50.46 -25.93
N GLY A 23 7.06 49.73 -25.10
CA GLY A 23 5.67 49.35 -25.41
C GLY A 23 4.87 49.02 -24.16
N MET A 24 4.04 49.98 -23.74
CA MET A 24 3.01 49.88 -22.70
C MET A 24 1.87 48.94 -23.15
N GLY A 25 1.26 48.20 -22.23
CA GLY A 25 -0.10 47.68 -22.47
C GLY A 25 -0.54 46.44 -21.69
N LEU A 26 -1.31 46.68 -20.62
CA LEU A 26 -2.42 45.86 -20.11
C LEU A 26 -2.11 44.50 -19.46
N ALA A 27 -1.86 44.56 -18.15
CA ALA A 27 -2.20 43.48 -17.23
C ALA A 27 -3.72 43.42 -17.05
N GLN A 28 -4.35 42.29 -17.42
CA GLN A 28 -5.70 41.96 -17.02
C GLN A 28 -5.66 40.81 -16.02
N SER A 29 -5.93 41.14 -14.76
CA SER A 29 -6.18 40.22 -13.66
C SER A 29 -7.56 39.57 -13.83
N LEU A 30 -7.62 38.24 -13.79
CA LEU A 30 -8.87 37.50 -13.62
C LEU A 30 -9.03 36.99 -12.18
N PRO A 31 -10.27 36.94 -11.64
CA PRO A 31 -10.50 36.98 -10.20
C PRO A 31 -10.57 35.61 -9.54
N LYS A 32 -10.05 35.54 -8.30
CA LYS A 32 -10.31 34.51 -7.30
C LYS A 32 -11.79 34.54 -6.90
N VAL A 33 -12.53 33.46 -7.14
CA VAL A 33 -13.84 33.24 -6.55
C VAL A 33 -13.64 32.53 -5.20
N SER A 34 -13.89 33.26 -4.12
CA SER A 34 -14.00 32.71 -2.76
C SER A 34 -15.47 32.50 -2.45
N ALA A 35 -15.88 31.25 -2.24
CA ALA A 35 -17.22 30.92 -1.77
C ALA A 35 -17.17 30.69 -0.25
N SER A 36 -17.44 31.75 0.51
CA SER A 36 -17.75 31.69 1.94
C SER A 36 -19.24 31.39 2.13
N GLY A 37 -19.58 30.12 2.35
CA GLY A 37 -20.90 29.70 2.81
C GLY A 37 -20.92 29.62 4.34
N ALA A 38 -21.46 30.67 4.98
CA ALA A 38 -21.76 30.68 6.41
C ALA A 38 -23.09 29.93 6.65
N SER A 39 -23.05 28.88 7.47
CA SER A 39 -24.27 28.27 8.03
C SER A 39 -24.39 28.65 9.50
N ALA A 40 -25.45 29.40 9.79
CA ALA A 40 -25.88 29.79 11.13
C ALA A 40 -26.32 28.56 11.94
N ALA A 41 -25.75 28.39 13.13
CA ALA A 41 -26.22 27.44 14.13
C ALA A 41 -27.01 28.19 15.21
N SER A 42 -28.32 27.93 15.28
CA SER A 42 -29.20 28.45 16.33
C SER A 42 -29.00 27.68 17.63
N GLN A 43 -28.71 28.43 18.71
CA GLN A 43 -28.65 27.94 20.08
C GLN A 43 -30.07 27.59 20.57
N GLY A 44 -30.30 26.31 20.88
CA GLY A 44 -31.48 25.83 21.60
C GLY A 44 -31.12 25.48 23.03
N LYS A 45 -31.41 26.40 23.95
CA LYS A 45 -31.27 26.27 25.41
C LYS A 45 -32.53 25.58 25.93
N THR A 46 -32.41 24.42 26.59
CA THR A 46 -33.55 23.84 27.32
C THR A 46 -33.13 23.35 28.70
N THR A 47 -33.88 23.86 29.66
CA THR A 47 -33.69 23.83 31.10
C THR A 47 -34.16 22.51 31.70
N THR A 48 -33.47 22.08 32.74
CA THR A 48 -33.82 21.03 33.69
C THR A 48 -35.20 21.24 34.34
N VAL A 49 -36.02 20.19 34.40
CA VAL A 49 -37.05 20.02 35.43
C VAL A 49 -37.08 18.55 35.86
N ALA A 50 -36.66 18.31 37.10
CA ALA A 50 -36.89 17.07 37.81
C ALA A 50 -38.35 16.99 38.25
N SER A 51 -39.00 15.86 38.05
CA SER A 51 -40.24 15.53 38.76
C SER A 51 -40.17 14.10 39.26
N ASN A 52 -40.36 13.99 40.56
CA ASN A 52 -40.21 12.81 41.40
C ASN A 52 -41.63 12.37 41.75
N THR A 53 -42.11 11.25 41.22
CA THR A 53 -43.37 10.64 41.69
C THR A 53 -43.22 9.12 41.73
N LYS A 54 -43.32 8.60 42.95
CA LYS A 54 -43.23 7.21 43.37
C LYS A 54 -44.65 6.67 43.58
N ALA A 55 -45.02 5.56 42.94
CA ALA A 55 -46.26 4.81 43.17
C ALA A 55 -46.08 3.34 42.68
N PRO A 56 -46.86 2.35 43.15
CA PRO A 56 -46.31 1.16 43.81
C PRO A 56 -46.38 -0.15 43.00
N SER A 57 -45.66 -1.13 43.54
CA SER A 57 -45.43 -2.51 43.12
C SER A 57 -46.68 -3.42 43.11
N THR A 58 -46.75 -4.31 42.11
CA THR A 58 -47.58 -5.54 42.10
C THR A 58 -46.66 -6.74 41.80
N PRO A 59 -46.91 -7.95 42.35
CA PRO A 59 -45.89 -9.00 42.53
C PRO A 59 -45.63 -9.84 41.27
N ALA A 60 -44.37 -10.22 41.08
CA ALA A 60 -43.90 -11.07 40.00
C ALA A 60 -44.21 -12.56 40.23
N ALA A 61 -44.57 -13.27 39.16
CA ALA A 61 -44.63 -14.73 39.07
C ALA A 61 -43.22 -15.36 39.12
N PRO A 62 -43.05 -16.63 39.55
CA PRO A 62 -41.74 -17.21 39.85
C PRO A 62 -40.96 -17.50 38.56
N ALA A 63 -39.73 -16.99 38.49
CA ALA A 63 -38.82 -17.24 37.38
C ALA A 63 -38.23 -18.66 37.47
N VAL A 64 -38.42 -19.44 36.41
CA VAL A 64 -37.73 -20.72 36.17
C VAL A 64 -36.23 -20.43 36.00
N ASN A 65 -35.41 -21.01 36.87
CA ASN A 65 -33.96 -20.83 36.87
C ASN A 65 -33.33 -21.74 35.80
N VAL A 66 -33.20 -21.23 34.57
CA VAL A 66 -32.45 -21.88 33.50
C VAL A 66 -30.99 -21.40 33.57
N PRO A 67 -29.97 -22.27 33.57
CA PRO A 67 -28.58 -21.83 33.60
C PRO A 67 -28.29 -20.94 32.41
N ARG A 68 -27.98 -19.67 32.67
CA ARG A 68 -27.53 -18.73 31.64
C ARG A 68 -26.16 -19.21 31.18
N ILE A 69 -26.12 -19.94 30.08
CA ILE A 69 -24.89 -20.13 29.32
C ILE A 69 -24.48 -18.71 28.93
N ASN A 70 -23.41 -18.20 29.56
CA ASN A 70 -22.76 -16.98 29.12
C ASN A 70 -22.07 -17.27 27.79
N THR A 71 -22.86 -17.39 26.73
CA THR A 71 -22.36 -17.21 25.37
C THR A 71 -21.96 -15.74 25.27
N PRO A 72 -20.68 -15.42 24.98
CA PRO A 72 -20.28 -14.04 24.73
C PRO A 72 -20.98 -13.57 23.46
N THR A 73 -22.17 -13.01 23.62
CA THR A 73 -22.98 -12.46 22.54
C THR A 73 -22.56 -11.01 22.37
N MET A 74 -21.36 -10.81 21.82
CA MET A 74 -20.97 -9.56 21.18
C MET A 74 -20.07 -9.91 19.98
N PRO A 75 -20.49 -9.66 18.72
CA PRO A 75 -19.57 -9.71 17.60
C PRO A 75 -18.48 -8.67 17.84
N ARG A 76 -17.23 -9.02 17.51
CA ARG A 76 -16.02 -8.19 17.70
C ARG A 76 -16.08 -6.94 16.82
N MET A 77 -16.93 -5.97 17.18
CA MET A 77 -16.98 -4.65 16.59
C MET A 77 -15.95 -3.75 17.29
N GLY A 78 -14.92 -3.31 16.55
CA GLY A 78 -14.65 -1.87 16.56
C GLY A 78 -13.23 -1.34 16.70
N TYR A 79 -12.24 -2.08 17.20
CA TYR A 79 -10.85 -1.58 17.23
C TYR A 79 -10.01 -2.31 16.19
N ALA A 80 -9.73 -1.63 15.07
CA ALA A 80 -8.68 -2.06 14.16
C ALA A 80 -7.37 -2.16 14.96
N LYS A 81 -6.68 -3.30 14.83
CA LYS A 81 -5.41 -3.59 15.54
C LYS A 81 -4.38 -2.48 15.36
N TYR A 82 -4.40 -1.84 14.20
CA TYR A 82 -3.58 -0.68 13.87
C TYR A 82 -4.49 0.52 13.54
N PRO A 83 -4.27 1.68 14.17
CA PRO A 83 -5.09 2.88 13.93
C PRO A 83 -4.87 3.43 12.51
N TRP A 84 -5.88 4.13 12.00
CA TRP A 84 -5.77 4.90 10.76
C TRP A 84 -4.88 6.12 10.95
N LYS A 85 -3.94 6.31 10.03
CA LYS A 85 -3.29 7.59 9.78
C LYS A 85 -4.14 8.33 8.76
N THR A 86 -4.68 9.47 9.15
CA THR A 86 -5.64 10.21 8.33
C THR A 86 -5.01 11.41 7.66
N ASP A 87 -5.61 11.84 6.54
CA ASP A 87 -5.25 13.08 5.85
C ASP A 87 -3.75 13.14 5.45
N ILE A 88 -3.21 12.04 4.94
CA ILE A 88 -1.81 11.89 4.55
C ILE A 88 -1.67 12.23 3.07
N VAL A 89 -0.71 13.10 2.74
CA VAL A 89 -0.36 13.38 1.34
C VAL A 89 0.32 12.15 0.74
N ALA A 90 -0.22 11.68 -0.38
CA ALA A 90 0.29 10.54 -1.13
C ALA A 90 0.87 10.98 -2.48
N THR A 91 2.08 10.53 -2.78
CA THR A 91 2.73 10.71 -4.08
C THR A 91 2.74 9.38 -4.85
N VAL A 92 2.97 9.46 -6.16
CA VAL A 92 3.00 8.28 -7.03
C VAL A 92 4.44 8.03 -7.43
N PHE A 93 4.89 6.80 -7.24
CA PHE A 93 6.20 6.30 -7.65
C PHE A 93 6.03 4.96 -8.37
N TRP A 94 7.02 4.55 -9.15
CA TRP A 94 6.90 3.30 -9.89
C TRP A 94 8.22 2.57 -10.12
N VAL A 95 8.13 1.25 -10.26
CA VAL A 95 9.29 0.40 -10.58
C VAL A 95 9.89 0.80 -11.93
N GLY A 96 11.19 1.04 -11.93
CA GLY A 96 11.99 1.41 -13.09
C GLY A 96 11.96 2.90 -13.43
N GLU A 97 11.44 3.76 -12.55
CA GLU A 97 11.58 5.21 -12.70
C GLU A 97 13.06 5.61 -12.81
N ALA A 98 13.41 6.27 -13.91
CA ALA A 98 14.74 6.82 -14.13
C ALA A 98 14.97 8.04 -13.23
N PRO A 99 16.22 8.32 -12.84
CA PRO A 99 16.50 9.50 -12.06
C PRO A 99 16.25 10.75 -12.91
N ALA A 100 15.66 11.78 -12.32
CA ALA A 100 15.40 13.07 -12.93
C ALA A 100 16.04 14.20 -12.10
N GLU A 101 16.16 15.40 -12.67
CA GLU A 101 16.76 16.57 -11.99
C GLU A 101 16.12 16.85 -10.62
N ASN A 102 14.82 16.58 -10.47
CA ASN A 102 14.06 16.75 -9.22
C ASN A 102 13.83 15.43 -8.45
N ASN A 103 14.31 14.29 -8.96
CA ASN A 103 14.24 12.98 -8.31
C ASN A 103 15.54 12.19 -8.57
N PRO A 104 16.62 12.45 -7.81
CA PRO A 104 17.94 11.89 -8.11
C PRO A 104 18.04 10.39 -7.84
N THR A 105 17.08 9.82 -7.10
CA THR A 105 17.07 8.40 -6.75
C THR A 105 16.24 7.61 -7.77
N PRO A 106 16.86 6.73 -8.56
CA PRO A 106 16.12 5.84 -9.45
C PRO A 106 15.36 4.78 -8.65
N ASN A 107 14.23 4.34 -9.19
CA ASN A 107 13.45 3.22 -8.65
C ASN A 107 13.72 1.93 -9.44
N ASP A 108 14.94 1.75 -9.95
CA ASP A 108 15.39 0.51 -10.59
C ASP A 108 15.60 -0.63 -9.57
N LYS A 109 15.76 -0.25 -8.30
CA LYS A 109 15.89 -1.08 -7.11
C LYS A 109 14.95 -0.56 -6.04
N SER A 110 14.55 -1.43 -5.12
CA SER A 110 13.91 -1.02 -3.87
C SER A 110 14.87 -1.18 -2.70
N SER A 111 14.43 -0.73 -1.54
CA SER A 111 15.07 -0.95 -0.25
C SER A 111 15.31 -2.42 0.11
N TRP A 112 14.62 -3.35 -0.55
CA TRP A 112 14.72 -4.80 -0.29
C TRP A 112 14.95 -5.65 -1.53
N ASP A 113 14.91 -5.07 -2.74
CA ASP A 113 15.12 -5.77 -4.00
C ASP A 113 16.11 -5.03 -4.91
N THR A 114 17.33 -5.56 -5.04
CA THR A 114 18.38 -4.98 -5.90
C THR A 114 18.19 -5.28 -7.39
N GLU A 115 17.23 -6.12 -7.75
CA GLU A 115 16.85 -6.46 -9.13
C GLU A 115 15.37 -6.14 -9.37
N TRP A 116 14.85 -5.05 -8.77
CA TRP A 116 13.40 -4.81 -8.67
C TRP A 116 12.68 -4.77 -10.02
N VAL A 117 13.23 -4.07 -11.01
CA VAL A 117 12.67 -4.04 -12.39
C VAL A 117 12.59 -5.43 -13.00
N LYS A 118 13.65 -6.23 -12.85
CA LYS A 118 13.72 -7.58 -13.40
C LYS A 118 12.72 -8.51 -12.71
N ASN A 119 12.64 -8.46 -11.38
CA ASN A 119 11.73 -9.30 -10.61
C ASN A 119 10.26 -8.88 -10.80
N PHE A 120 10.00 -7.58 -10.92
CA PHE A 120 8.68 -7.05 -11.30
C PHE A 120 8.28 -7.46 -12.72
N GLY A 121 9.25 -7.62 -13.62
CA GLY A 121 9.05 -8.06 -15.01
C GLY A 121 9.12 -6.94 -16.04
N GLY A 122 9.46 -5.71 -15.64
CA GLY A 122 9.60 -4.58 -16.55
C GLY A 122 9.36 -3.23 -15.89
N TYR A 123 9.32 -2.18 -16.72
CA TYR A 123 8.99 -0.81 -16.32
C TYR A 123 7.49 -0.68 -16.01
N ASP A 124 7.15 -0.23 -14.79
CA ASP A 124 5.77 -0.09 -14.34
C ASP A 124 5.17 1.25 -14.80
N ASP A 125 4.91 1.37 -16.10
CA ASP A 125 4.56 2.63 -16.78
C ASP A 125 3.42 3.41 -16.09
N PRO A 126 3.67 4.60 -15.52
CA PRO A 126 2.66 5.34 -14.76
C PRO A 126 1.57 5.94 -15.65
N ASP A 127 1.67 5.91 -16.99
CA ASP A 127 0.62 6.41 -17.88
C ASP A 127 -0.68 5.59 -17.70
N PRO A 128 -1.81 6.21 -17.29
CA PRO A 128 -3.10 5.52 -17.18
C PRO A 128 -3.58 4.84 -18.47
N THR A 129 -3.14 5.28 -19.64
CA THR A 129 -3.50 4.66 -20.93
C THR A 129 -2.78 3.33 -21.18
N LYS A 130 -1.72 3.04 -20.41
CA LYS A 130 -0.92 1.80 -20.47
C LYS A 130 -1.36 0.76 -19.44
N ARG A 131 -2.52 0.97 -18.82
CA ARG A 131 -3.05 0.17 -17.71
C ARG A 131 -4.24 -0.68 -18.14
N GLY A 132 -4.22 -1.95 -17.76
CA GLY A 132 -5.32 -2.89 -18.01
C GLY A 132 -6.51 -2.67 -17.08
N THR A 133 -7.58 -3.45 -17.29
CA THR A 133 -8.78 -3.43 -16.44
C THR A 133 -8.50 -3.86 -14.99
N ASN A 134 -7.38 -4.53 -14.75
CA ASN A 134 -6.87 -4.90 -13.43
C ASN A 134 -5.85 -3.89 -12.86
N PHE A 135 -5.70 -2.70 -13.48
CA PHE A 135 -4.78 -1.63 -13.09
C PHE A 135 -3.29 -1.96 -13.23
N CYS A 136 -2.97 -3.10 -13.85
CA CYS A 136 -1.59 -3.55 -14.06
C CYS A 136 -1.07 -3.07 -15.42
N PRO A 137 0.26 -3.08 -15.66
CA PRO A 137 0.82 -2.79 -16.98
C PRO A 137 0.20 -3.67 -18.08
N LEU A 138 -0.11 -3.09 -19.24
CA LEU A 138 -0.61 -3.84 -20.40
C LEU A 138 0.49 -4.64 -21.11
N ALA A 139 1.73 -4.18 -21.04
CA ALA A 139 2.82 -4.73 -21.83
C ALA A 139 3.31 -6.11 -21.34
N PHE A 140 3.04 -6.47 -20.08
CA PHE A 140 3.49 -7.71 -19.47
C PHE A 140 2.64 -8.08 -18.26
N THR A 141 2.76 -9.31 -17.78
CA THR A 141 2.18 -9.73 -16.48
C THR A 141 3.23 -9.55 -15.38
N PRO A 142 2.99 -8.72 -14.35
CA PRO A 142 3.94 -8.52 -13.27
C PRO A 142 4.33 -9.82 -12.52
N GLY A 143 5.63 -10.00 -12.32
CA GLY A 143 6.22 -11.08 -11.50
C GLY A 143 6.11 -10.82 -9.99
N LEU A 144 5.96 -9.55 -9.60
CA LEU A 144 5.66 -9.10 -8.23
C LEU A 144 4.27 -8.43 -8.18
N ASN A 145 3.76 -8.20 -6.97
CA ASN A 145 2.45 -7.59 -6.78
C ASN A 145 2.46 -6.14 -7.29
N PRO A 146 1.59 -5.76 -8.26
CA PRO A 146 1.51 -4.40 -8.80
C PRO A 146 0.91 -3.38 -7.82
N PHE A 147 0.29 -3.84 -6.73
CA PHE A 147 -0.21 -2.99 -5.66
C PHE A 147 0.84 -2.92 -4.55
N TYR A 148 1.71 -1.93 -4.65
CA TYR A 148 2.80 -1.71 -3.70
C TYR A 148 2.87 -0.24 -3.25
N ILE A 149 3.55 -0.03 -2.14
CA ILE A 149 3.75 1.27 -1.49
C ILE A 149 5.16 1.41 -0.94
N ALA A 150 5.54 2.66 -0.64
CA ALA A 150 6.66 3.00 0.23
C ALA A 150 6.17 3.78 1.45
N LEU A 151 6.73 3.44 2.62
CA LEU A 151 6.65 4.26 3.84
C LEU A 151 8.06 4.66 4.29
N PRO A 152 8.22 5.80 5.00
CA PRO A 152 9.53 6.40 5.25
C PRO A 152 10.30 5.72 6.39
N TYR A 153 10.42 4.39 6.36
CA TYR A 153 11.13 3.62 7.36
C TYR A 153 11.73 2.30 6.83
N ASN A 154 13.03 2.12 7.04
CA ASN A 154 13.72 0.83 6.91
C ASN A 154 14.13 0.35 8.30
N ASP A 155 13.86 -0.92 8.63
CA ASP A 155 14.21 -1.53 9.91
C ASP A 155 15.62 -2.11 9.94
N CYS A 156 16.26 -2.29 8.79
CA CYS A 156 17.64 -2.76 8.67
C CYS A 156 18.60 -1.57 8.49
N LEU A 157 19.80 -1.70 9.06
CA LEU A 157 20.94 -0.82 8.77
C LEU A 157 21.74 -1.38 7.58
N ASP A 158 21.90 -2.70 7.56
CA ASP A 158 22.60 -3.45 6.52
C ASP A 158 22.10 -4.90 6.47
N TYR A 159 22.81 -5.75 5.73
CA TYR A 159 22.48 -7.17 5.56
C TYR A 159 22.65 -8.02 6.83
N ASN A 160 23.26 -7.47 7.89
CA ASN A 160 23.59 -8.17 9.13
C ASN A 160 22.97 -7.56 10.38
N SER A 161 22.39 -6.36 10.31
CA SER A 161 21.94 -5.62 11.49
C SER A 161 20.60 -4.89 11.29
N HIS A 162 19.82 -4.86 12.37
CA HIS A 162 18.63 -4.03 12.51
C HIS A 162 18.98 -2.71 13.17
N LYS A 163 18.14 -1.70 12.96
CA LYS A 163 18.19 -0.47 13.76
C LYS A 163 17.82 -0.76 15.21
N ASP A 164 18.47 -0.09 16.14
CA ASP A 164 18.31 -0.32 17.58
C ASP A 164 16.84 -0.18 18.04
N GLU A 165 16.11 0.78 17.46
CA GLU A 165 14.71 0.99 17.79
C GLU A 165 13.75 -0.05 17.21
N ALA A 166 14.14 -0.78 16.17
CA ALA A 166 13.23 -1.63 15.38
C ALA A 166 12.47 -2.65 16.26
N SER A 167 13.18 -3.31 17.18
CA SER A 167 12.60 -4.32 18.08
C SER A 167 11.58 -3.76 19.08
N ARG A 168 11.66 -2.45 19.35
CA ARG A 168 10.80 -1.72 20.29
C ARG A 168 9.61 -1.08 19.60
N VAL A 169 9.80 -0.52 18.40
CA VAL A 169 8.80 0.31 17.73
C VAL A 169 7.91 -0.46 16.76
N ILE A 170 8.40 -1.58 16.20
CA ILE A 170 7.64 -2.34 15.20
C ILE A 170 6.70 -3.33 15.91
N PRO A 171 5.37 -3.17 15.79
CA PRO A 171 4.43 -3.92 16.63
C PRO A 171 4.49 -5.45 16.49
N TRP A 172 4.94 -5.93 15.32
CA TRP A 172 5.04 -7.35 14.98
C TRP A 172 6.48 -7.87 14.97
N PHE A 173 7.46 -7.10 15.46
CA PHE A 173 8.87 -7.48 15.38
C PHE A 173 9.12 -8.89 15.92
N LYS A 174 8.71 -9.14 17.16
CA LYS A 174 8.90 -10.44 17.82
C LYS A 174 8.26 -11.62 17.08
N GLN A 175 7.20 -11.36 16.32
CA GLN A 175 6.45 -12.39 15.59
C GLN A 175 7.10 -12.73 14.26
N LYS A 176 7.72 -11.74 13.60
CA LYS A 176 8.30 -11.88 12.26
C LYS A 176 9.82 -12.00 12.24
N PHE A 177 10.49 -11.62 13.33
CA PHE A 177 11.95 -11.66 13.40
C PHE A 177 12.45 -13.11 13.26
N THR A 178 13.30 -13.33 12.27
CA THR A 178 13.94 -14.63 12.05
C THR A 178 15.45 -14.57 12.27
N ARG A 179 16.08 -13.48 11.84
CA ARG A 179 17.53 -13.23 11.96
C ARG A 179 17.81 -11.76 11.75
N SER A 180 18.96 -11.31 12.26
CA SER A 180 19.47 -9.95 12.08
C SER A 180 19.67 -9.62 10.59
N GLY A 181 19.43 -8.36 10.20
CA GLY A 181 19.57 -7.88 8.82
C GLY A 181 18.48 -8.37 7.85
N ARG A 182 17.49 -9.14 8.33
CA ARG A 182 16.30 -9.51 7.55
C ARG A 182 15.11 -8.65 7.98
N SER A 183 14.60 -7.85 7.05
CA SER A 183 13.49 -6.93 7.31
C SER A 183 12.24 -7.67 7.80
N VAL A 184 11.58 -7.09 8.80
CA VAL A 184 10.26 -7.50 9.30
C VAL A 184 9.13 -6.63 8.77
N VAL A 185 9.44 -5.52 8.09
CA VAL A 185 8.45 -4.60 7.50
C VAL A 185 8.20 -4.89 6.02
N HIS A 186 9.20 -5.46 5.33
CA HIS A 186 9.06 -5.87 3.93
C HIS A 186 7.87 -6.83 3.72
N GLY A 187 7.03 -6.51 2.73
CA GLY A 187 5.83 -7.28 2.39
C GLY A 187 4.66 -7.12 3.37
N GLN A 188 4.71 -6.14 4.29
CA GLN A 188 3.59 -5.85 5.17
C GLN A 188 2.43 -5.22 4.38
N TRP A 189 1.20 -5.59 4.73
CA TRP A 189 0.01 -5.10 4.03
C TRP A 189 -0.57 -3.84 4.68
N LEU A 190 -1.02 -2.93 3.82
CA LEU A 190 -1.74 -1.72 4.20
C LEU A 190 -3.13 -1.73 3.58
N ALA A 191 -4.09 -1.13 4.28
CA ALA A 191 -5.32 -0.62 3.69
C ALA A 191 -5.18 0.88 3.48
N ILE A 192 -5.60 1.37 2.31
CA ILE A 192 -5.51 2.77 1.88
C ILE A 192 -6.91 3.20 1.47
N ARG A 193 -7.44 4.26 2.08
CA ARG A 193 -8.78 4.78 1.84
C ARG A 193 -8.71 6.12 1.14
N TYR A 194 -9.51 6.28 0.09
CA TYR A 194 -9.76 7.56 -0.56
C TYR A 194 -11.24 7.64 -0.99
N GLY A 195 -11.95 8.65 -0.51
CA GLY A 195 -13.39 8.75 -0.69
C GLY A 195 -14.12 7.52 -0.17
N ASN A 196 -14.89 6.86 -1.03
CA ASN A 196 -15.61 5.62 -0.73
C ASN A 196 -14.87 4.33 -1.15
N ARG A 197 -13.61 4.43 -1.59
CA ARG A 197 -12.81 3.30 -2.05
C ARG A 197 -11.74 2.92 -1.03
N VAL A 198 -11.46 1.62 -0.93
CA VAL A 198 -10.37 1.06 -0.13
C VAL A 198 -9.54 0.15 -1.02
N CYS A 199 -8.24 0.43 -1.09
CA CYS A 199 -7.25 -0.37 -1.78
C CYS A 199 -6.34 -1.05 -0.75
N TYR A 200 -5.82 -2.23 -1.09
CA TYR A 200 -4.81 -2.89 -0.28
C TYR A 200 -3.53 -3.04 -1.08
N ALA A 201 -2.38 -2.84 -0.43
CA ALA A 201 -1.09 -2.85 -1.09
C ALA A 201 0.02 -3.35 -0.15
N GLN A 202 1.09 -3.87 -0.73
CA GLN A 202 2.27 -4.37 0.00
C GLN A 202 3.35 -3.30 0.13
N TRP A 203 3.98 -3.25 1.30
CA TRP A 203 5.12 -2.39 1.54
C TRP A 203 6.39 -2.98 0.91
N GLU A 204 6.84 -2.36 -0.19
CA GLU A 204 7.93 -2.89 -1.04
C GLU A 204 9.10 -1.91 -1.23
N ASP A 205 8.99 -0.67 -0.76
CA ASP A 205 10.14 0.26 -0.69
C ASP A 205 10.12 1.22 0.52
N CYS A 206 11.16 2.04 0.70
CA CYS A 206 11.24 3.10 1.70
C CYS A 206 11.18 4.49 1.06
N GLY A 207 10.32 5.33 1.60
CA GLY A 207 10.06 6.68 1.11
C GLY A 207 8.69 7.18 1.60
N PRO A 208 8.37 8.47 1.48
CA PRO A 208 9.08 9.46 0.68
C PRO A 208 10.29 10.08 1.42
N PHE A 209 11.43 10.23 0.71
CA PHE A 209 12.66 10.96 1.09
C PHE A 209 13.42 10.52 2.35
N LEU A 210 12.78 9.79 3.26
CA LEU A 210 13.30 9.39 4.54
C LEU A 210 13.21 7.87 4.69
N THR A 211 14.04 7.32 5.56
CA THR A 211 14.05 5.89 5.88
C THR A 211 14.08 5.62 7.38
N ASP A 212 13.85 6.62 8.22
CA ASP A 212 14.01 6.58 9.68
C ASP A 212 12.81 7.14 10.47
N ASP A 213 11.69 7.45 9.81
CA ASP A 213 10.53 8.14 10.39
C ASP A 213 9.57 7.19 11.13
N HIS A 214 10.12 6.45 12.10
CA HIS A 214 9.37 5.46 12.89
C HIS A 214 8.29 6.10 13.78
N GLU A 215 8.49 7.34 14.24
CA GLU A 215 7.51 8.06 15.07
C GLU A 215 6.22 8.34 14.30
N TYR A 216 6.33 8.63 13.01
CA TYR A 216 5.20 8.71 12.11
C TYR A 216 4.69 7.31 11.77
N VAL A 217 5.55 6.39 11.29
CA VAL A 217 5.11 5.11 10.73
C VAL A 217 4.43 4.22 11.78
N PHE A 218 4.99 4.11 12.98
CA PHE A 218 4.45 3.26 14.06
C PHE A 218 3.83 4.03 15.22
N GLY A 219 4.13 5.32 15.34
CA GLY A 219 3.55 6.20 16.36
C GLY A 219 2.40 7.08 15.83
N ASN A 220 2.19 8.19 16.53
CA ASN A 220 1.12 9.16 16.30
C ASN A 220 1.60 10.46 15.65
N ALA A 221 2.88 10.56 15.31
CA ALA A 221 3.41 11.77 14.67
C ALA A 221 2.85 11.93 13.25
N ARG A 222 2.99 13.15 12.70
CA ARG A 222 2.79 13.43 11.28
C ARG A 222 4.08 13.08 10.51
N PRO A 223 4.02 12.86 9.18
CA PRO A 223 5.23 12.65 8.39
C PRO A 223 6.25 13.75 8.66
N LYS A 224 7.51 13.36 8.91
CA LYS A 224 8.63 14.28 9.15
C LYS A 224 9.01 15.06 7.87
N ASN A 225 8.82 14.45 6.71
CA ASN A 225 9.12 15.04 5.42
C ASN A 225 8.35 16.37 5.19
N THR A 226 9.03 17.39 4.66
CA THR A 226 8.44 18.68 4.26
C THR A 226 8.38 18.89 2.75
N SER A 227 9.07 18.05 1.96
CA SER A 227 9.04 18.07 0.49
C SER A 227 7.73 17.48 -0.05
N ASN A 228 7.37 17.80 -1.30
CA ASN A 228 6.12 17.34 -1.94
C ASN A 228 4.87 17.54 -1.06
N ASN A 229 4.75 18.72 -0.45
CA ASN A 229 3.67 19.08 0.48
C ASN A 229 3.58 18.17 1.73
N GLY A 230 4.72 17.61 2.17
CA GLY A 230 4.79 16.72 3.31
C GLY A 230 4.23 15.32 3.01
N ALA A 231 4.58 14.78 1.86
CA ALA A 231 4.21 13.42 1.47
C ALA A 231 4.66 12.41 2.55
N GLY A 232 3.74 11.52 2.92
CA GLY A 232 3.95 10.50 3.96
C GLY A 232 3.75 9.07 3.48
N ILE A 233 3.42 8.86 2.20
CA ILE A 233 3.31 7.55 1.57
C ILE A 233 3.51 7.71 0.07
N ASP A 234 4.30 6.83 -0.54
CA ASP A 234 4.31 6.68 -1.99
C ASP A 234 3.45 5.49 -2.38
N ILE A 235 2.61 5.64 -3.41
CA ILE A 235 1.70 4.61 -3.89
C ILE A 235 2.01 4.25 -5.34
N SER A 236 1.88 2.95 -5.68
CA SER A 236 2.07 2.50 -7.06
C SER A 236 0.99 3.07 -8.00
N PRO A 237 1.22 3.07 -9.32
CA PRO A 237 0.21 3.49 -10.29
C PRO A 237 -1.07 2.63 -10.20
N ALA A 238 -0.96 1.33 -9.88
CA ALA A 238 -2.14 0.47 -9.72
C ALA A 238 -3.03 0.92 -8.54
N VAL A 239 -2.41 1.33 -7.41
CA VAL A 239 -3.13 1.89 -6.26
C VAL A 239 -3.79 3.23 -6.64
N ARG A 240 -3.03 4.10 -7.31
CA ARG A 240 -3.51 5.40 -7.80
C ARG A 240 -4.75 5.24 -8.67
N ASP A 241 -4.69 4.37 -9.67
CA ASP A 241 -5.75 4.17 -10.66
C ASP A 241 -6.98 3.49 -10.05
N TYR A 242 -6.78 2.52 -9.16
CA TYR A 242 -7.89 1.89 -8.43
C TYR A 242 -8.63 2.90 -7.56
N LEU A 243 -7.90 3.71 -6.80
CA LEU A 243 -8.51 4.71 -5.91
C LEU A 243 -9.06 5.91 -6.68
N GLY A 244 -8.55 6.20 -7.88
CA GLY A 244 -8.78 7.47 -8.57
C GLY A 244 -8.12 8.65 -7.84
N LEU A 245 -7.04 8.38 -7.10
CA LEU A 245 -6.28 9.39 -6.35
C LEU A 245 -5.27 10.05 -7.29
N ARG A 246 -5.21 11.39 -7.30
CA ARG A 246 -4.13 12.10 -8.02
C ARG A 246 -2.87 12.16 -7.17
N SER A 247 -1.69 12.21 -7.81
CA SER A 247 -0.44 12.46 -7.09
C SER A 247 -0.52 13.79 -6.32
N GLY A 248 -0.06 13.81 -5.08
CA GLY A 248 -0.21 14.91 -4.13
C GLY A 248 -1.58 15.01 -3.47
N GLY A 249 -2.51 14.09 -3.78
CA GLY A 249 -3.80 13.98 -3.11
C GLY A 249 -3.67 13.45 -1.68
N ARG A 250 -4.75 13.55 -0.91
CA ARG A 250 -4.79 13.08 0.48
C ARG A 250 -5.55 11.77 0.60
N CYS A 251 -4.99 10.82 1.34
CA CYS A 251 -5.61 9.54 1.67
C CYS A 251 -5.44 9.22 3.15
N ASP A 252 -6.16 8.19 3.60
CA ASP A 252 -5.91 7.59 4.90
C ASP A 252 -5.28 6.22 4.69
N TRP A 253 -4.42 5.78 5.61
CA TRP A 253 -3.87 4.43 5.56
C TRP A 253 -3.71 3.80 6.94
N ARG A 254 -3.70 2.47 7.00
CA ARG A 254 -3.33 1.71 8.18
C ARG A 254 -2.68 0.38 7.81
N PHE A 255 -1.92 -0.19 8.73
CA PHE A 255 -1.53 -1.59 8.61
C PHE A 255 -2.74 -2.52 8.75
N VAL A 256 -2.64 -3.68 8.11
CA VAL A 256 -3.62 -4.76 8.19
C VAL A 256 -2.91 -6.10 8.29
N ASP A 257 -3.51 -7.04 9.01
CA ASP A 257 -3.09 -8.43 8.91
C ASP A 257 -3.60 -9.02 7.58
N VAL A 258 -2.94 -10.06 7.06
CA VAL A 258 -3.30 -10.70 5.76
C VAL A 258 -4.77 -11.15 5.73
N THR A 259 -5.33 -11.53 6.88
CA THR A 259 -6.73 -11.96 7.03
C THR A 259 -7.75 -10.82 6.85
N GLU A 260 -7.33 -9.56 6.99
CA GLU A 260 -8.17 -8.38 6.79
C GLU A 260 -8.17 -7.89 5.33
N VAL A 261 -7.32 -8.45 4.47
CA VAL A 261 -7.21 -8.06 3.06
C VAL A 261 -8.36 -8.67 2.26
N THR A 262 -9.35 -7.85 1.92
CA THR A 262 -10.54 -8.29 1.19
C THR A 262 -10.22 -8.66 -0.26
N ALA A 263 -11.17 -9.33 -0.92
CA ALA A 263 -11.05 -9.64 -2.35
C ALA A 263 -10.90 -8.37 -3.19
N GLY A 264 -10.00 -8.40 -4.18
CA GLY A 264 -9.73 -7.29 -5.08
C GLY A 264 -8.53 -7.57 -5.99
N PRO A 265 -8.23 -6.68 -6.95
CA PRO A 265 -7.16 -6.90 -7.93
C PRO A 265 -5.78 -7.10 -7.32
N TRP A 266 -5.52 -6.52 -6.14
CA TRP A 266 -4.28 -6.69 -5.36
C TRP A 266 -3.98 -8.13 -4.90
N ARG A 267 -4.92 -9.07 -5.04
CA ARG A 267 -4.72 -10.49 -4.65
C ARG A 267 -4.37 -11.41 -5.81
N ASN A 268 -4.29 -10.88 -7.04
CA ASN A 268 -4.33 -11.72 -8.24
C ASN A 268 -2.94 -12.02 -8.83
N LEU A 269 -1.93 -11.19 -8.56
CA LEU A 269 -0.63 -11.25 -9.21
C LEU A 269 0.53 -11.10 -8.22
N GLY A 270 1.70 -11.57 -8.64
CA GLY A 270 2.96 -11.48 -7.92
C GLY A 270 3.35 -12.73 -7.13
N ALA A 271 4.60 -13.17 -7.28
CA ALA A 271 5.16 -14.29 -6.50
C ALA A 271 5.35 -13.94 -5.01
N ASN A 272 5.52 -12.65 -4.69
CA ASN A 272 5.53 -12.15 -3.30
C ASN A 272 4.13 -12.10 -2.67
N ASN A 273 3.07 -12.36 -3.43
CA ASN A 273 1.69 -12.25 -2.96
C ASN A 273 1.23 -13.55 -2.26
N PRO A 274 0.89 -13.53 -0.96
CA PRO A 274 0.46 -14.72 -0.23
C PRO A 274 -0.83 -15.34 -0.78
N PHE A 275 -1.72 -14.55 -1.39
CA PHE A 275 -2.97 -15.05 -1.96
C PHE A 275 -2.74 -15.87 -3.23
N VAL A 276 -1.82 -15.41 -4.09
CA VAL A 276 -1.42 -16.13 -5.31
C VAL A 276 -0.75 -17.45 -4.93
N ARG A 277 0.19 -17.41 -3.98
CA ARG A 277 0.87 -18.62 -3.48
C ARG A 277 -0.11 -19.63 -2.90
N ALA A 278 -1.09 -19.18 -2.11
CA ALA A 278 -2.11 -20.06 -1.54
C ALA A 278 -3.00 -20.68 -2.62
N GLN A 279 -3.41 -19.91 -3.64
CA GLN A 279 -4.19 -20.43 -4.77
C GLN A 279 -3.40 -21.48 -5.58
N GLN A 280 -2.12 -21.23 -5.85
CA GLN A 280 -1.25 -22.18 -6.54
C GLN A 280 -1.08 -23.47 -5.74
N GLN A 281 -0.85 -23.38 -4.44
CA GLN A 281 -0.76 -24.55 -3.55
C GLN A 281 -2.06 -25.35 -3.53
N GLN A 282 -3.21 -24.67 -3.49
CA GLN A 282 -4.51 -25.33 -3.56
C GLN A 282 -4.67 -26.08 -4.89
N LYS A 283 -4.37 -25.42 -6.01
CA LYS A 283 -4.45 -26.03 -7.34
C LYS A 283 -3.56 -27.27 -7.49
N VAL A 284 -2.36 -27.24 -6.93
CA VAL A 284 -1.45 -28.40 -6.91
C VAL A 284 -2.06 -29.55 -6.12
N ARG A 285 -2.61 -29.28 -4.92
CA ARG A 285 -3.29 -30.30 -4.10
C ARG A 285 -4.50 -30.90 -4.82
N ASP A 286 -5.33 -30.07 -5.45
CA ASP A 286 -6.53 -30.53 -6.16
C ASP A 286 -6.16 -31.38 -7.39
N THR A 287 -5.09 -31.00 -8.10
CA THR A 287 -4.56 -31.76 -9.24
C THR A 287 -4.06 -33.12 -8.77
N GLN A 288 -3.28 -33.17 -7.68
CA GLN A 288 -2.78 -34.42 -7.12
C GLN A 288 -3.94 -35.34 -6.69
N SER A 289 -4.91 -34.80 -5.96
CA SER A 289 -6.10 -35.56 -5.53
C SER A 289 -6.89 -36.11 -6.72
N THR A 290 -7.02 -35.33 -7.79
CA THR A 290 -7.67 -35.77 -9.03
C THR A 290 -6.90 -36.89 -9.72
N MET A 291 -5.57 -36.79 -9.77
CA MET A 291 -4.70 -37.83 -10.34
C MET A 291 -4.77 -39.13 -9.54
N ASP A 292 -4.70 -39.05 -8.21
CA ASP A 292 -4.79 -40.21 -7.32
C ASP A 292 -6.15 -40.91 -7.48
N ARG A 293 -7.24 -40.13 -7.57
CA ARG A 293 -8.58 -40.67 -7.82
C ARG A 293 -8.67 -41.36 -9.19
N LEU A 294 -8.06 -40.79 -10.23
CA LEU A 294 -8.05 -41.39 -11.55
C LEU A 294 -7.25 -42.69 -11.59
N GLN A 295 -6.13 -42.75 -10.87
CA GLN A 295 -5.34 -43.99 -10.72
C GLN A 295 -6.13 -45.07 -10.00
N GLU A 296 -6.81 -44.73 -8.91
CA GLU A 296 -7.65 -45.68 -8.18
C GLU A 296 -8.80 -46.22 -9.04
N LEU A 297 -9.48 -45.36 -9.80
CA LEU A 297 -10.52 -45.80 -10.73
C LEU A 297 -9.99 -46.72 -11.83
N ARG A 298 -8.75 -46.50 -12.30
CA ARG A 298 -8.10 -47.42 -13.25
C ARG A 298 -7.83 -48.78 -12.61
N ARG A 299 -7.30 -48.80 -11.38
CA ARG A 299 -7.06 -50.03 -10.61
C ARG A 299 -8.34 -50.84 -10.42
N LEU A 300 -9.41 -50.21 -9.93
CA LEU A 300 -10.70 -50.86 -9.72
C LEU A 300 -11.28 -51.42 -11.02
N ARG A 301 -11.15 -50.68 -12.13
CA ARG A 301 -11.58 -51.14 -13.46
C ARG A 301 -10.79 -52.37 -13.91
N ASP A 302 -9.47 -52.37 -13.76
CA ASP A 302 -8.62 -53.50 -14.15
C ASP A 302 -8.90 -54.75 -13.27
N GLU A 303 -9.17 -54.55 -11.98
CA GLU A 303 -9.59 -55.62 -11.06
C GLU A 303 -10.94 -56.22 -11.45
N TYR A 304 -11.93 -55.37 -11.78
CA TYR A 304 -13.24 -55.81 -12.26
C TYR A 304 -13.13 -56.70 -13.50
N PHE A 305 -12.32 -56.29 -14.49
CA PHE A 305 -12.12 -57.09 -15.69
C PHE A 305 -11.39 -58.41 -15.41
N LYS A 306 -10.41 -58.46 -14.51
CA LYS A 306 -9.73 -59.70 -14.13
C LYS A 306 -10.69 -60.70 -13.47
N GLN A 307 -11.56 -60.25 -12.57
CA GLN A 307 -12.53 -61.12 -11.89
C GLN A 307 -13.58 -61.66 -12.84
N ASN A 308 -14.03 -60.87 -13.82
CA ASN A 308 -15.11 -61.24 -14.72
C ASN A 308 -14.66 -61.91 -16.03
N SER A 309 -13.37 -62.06 -16.29
CA SER A 309 -12.83 -62.71 -17.51
C SER A 309 -12.46 -64.19 -17.32
N GLY A 310 -12.46 -64.72 -16.09
CA GLY A 310 -12.17 -66.14 -15.80
C GLY A 310 -13.39 -67.08 -15.80
N GLY A 311 -14.58 -66.60 -16.16
CA GLY A 311 -15.86 -67.32 -16.03
C GLY A 311 -16.47 -67.84 -17.34
N ARG A 312 -15.68 -68.08 -18.38
CA ARG A 312 -16.13 -68.72 -19.63
C ARG A 312 -15.33 -69.97 -19.94
#